data_AF-A0A6N6NJH8-F1
#
_entry.id   AF-A0A6N6NJH8-F1
#
_cell.length_a   1.000
_cell.length_b   1.000
_cell.length_c   1.000
_cell.angle_alpha   90.00
_cell.angle_beta   90.00
_cell.angle_gamma   90.00
#
_symmetry.space_group_name_H-M   'P 1'
#
loop_
_entity.id
_entity.type
_entity.pdbx_description
1 polymer ?
#
loop_
_entity_poly.entity_id
_entity_poly.type
_entity_poly.pdbx_seq_one_letter_code
_entity_poly.pdbx_strand_id
1 'polypeptide(L)'
;MEKTTAYTDSRWSGKHFLRTYEGTNGKGERIEAEFTICENPHTTHSLPRLWHENGYTDRELETWWSVTVYCYDENDVCRAKYNPTAKKGGAGYVLNFDWVLEATPENLGKLSDEIARRAFAA
;
A
#
# COMPACT_ATOMS: atom_id res chain seq x y z
N MET A 1 7.56 -23.68 -2.38
CA MET A 1 7.91 -22.57 -3.29
C MET A 1 6.69 -21.67 -3.38
N GLU A 2 6.66 -20.59 -2.61
CA GLU A 2 5.67 -19.53 -2.84
C GLU A 2 5.95 -18.94 -4.22
N LYS A 3 4.92 -18.91 -5.07
CA LYS A 3 5.01 -18.21 -6.36
C LYS A 3 5.02 -16.72 -6.05
N THR A 4 6.14 -16.06 -6.26
CA THR A 4 6.18 -14.60 -6.31
C THR A 4 5.31 -14.14 -7.48
N THR A 5 4.26 -13.36 -7.21
CA THR A 5 3.42 -12.79 -8.27
C THR A 5 4.27 -11.82 -9.10
N ALA A 6 4.40 -12.08 -10.39
CA ALA A 6 5.10 -11.18 -11.30
C ALA A 6 4.37 -9.84 -11.42
N TYR A 7 5.11 -8.76 -11.68
CA TYR A 7 4.57 -7.42 -11.84
C TYR A 7 5.43 -6.58 -12.78
N THR A 8 4.83 -5.53 -13.32
CA THR A 8 5.51 -4.49 -14.10
C THR A 8 5.31 -3.13 -13.43
N ASP A 9 6.39 -2.36 -13.29
CA ASP A 9 6.34 -1.01 -12.73
C ASP A 9 6.29 0.03 -13.87
N SER A 10 5.42 1.04 -13.72
CA SER A 10 5.40 2.21 -14.58
C SER A 10 6.71 2.99 -14.44
N ARG A 11 6.97 3.91 -15.37
CA ARG A 11 8.10 4.84 -15.24
C ARG A 11 8.03 5.56 -13.90
N TRP A 12 9.12 5.46 -13.13
CA TRP A 12 9.28 6.17 -11.87
C TRP A 12 9.28 7.69 -12.07
N SER A 13 8.43 8.40 -11.33
CA SER A 13 8.29 9.87 -11.41
C SER A 13 9.19 10.65 -10.45
N GLY A 14 9.95 9.96 -9.59
CA GLY A 14 10.69 10.59 -8.48
C GLY A 14 10.02 10.41 -7.12
N LYS A 15 8.68 10.33 -7.09
CA LYS A 15 7.91 10.20 -5.84
C LYS A 15 6.86 9.09 -5.87
N HIS A 16 6.34 8.73 -7.03
CA HIS A 16 5.35 7.67 -7.15
C HIS A 16 5.51 6.86 -8.44
N PHE A 17 4.92 5.67 -8.42
CA PHE A 17 4.81 4.78 -9.57
C PHE A 17 3.62 3.85 -9.38
N LEU A 18 3.14 3.28 -10.48
CA LEU A 18 2.11 2.25 -10.51
C LEU A 18 2.75 0.90 -10.75
N ARG A 19 2.41 -0.08 -9.93
CA ARG A 19 2.75 -1.49 -10.10
C ARG A 19 1.54 -2.26 -10.59
N THR A 20 1.64 -2.85 -11.77
CA THR A 20 0.61 -3.74 -12.32
C THR A 20 1.02 -5.18 -12.05
N TYR A 21 0.20 -5.94 -11.32
CA TYR A 21 0.43 -7.35 -11.09
C TYR A 21 -0.03 -8.15 -12.30
N GLU A 22 0.79 -9.11 -12.75
CA GLU A 22 0.54 -9.88 -13.96
C GLU A 22 -0.63 -10.85 -13.79
N GLY A 23 -1.52 -10.89 -14.79
CA GLY A 23 -2.71 -11.74 -14.81
C GLY A 23 -3.86 -11.23 -13.95
N THR A 24 -4.82 -12.12 -13.70
CA THR A 24 -5.96 -11.86 -12.82
C THR A 24 -5.94 -12.81 -11.63
N ASN A 25 -6.53 -12.40 -10.52
CA ASN A 25 -6.68 -13.29 -9.36
C ASN A 25 -7.78 -14.34 -9.59
N GLY A 26 -8.03 -15.19 -8.58
CA GLY A 26 -9.06 -16.24 -8.64
C GLY A 26 -10.51 -15.74 -8.85
N LYS A 27 -10.75 -14.43 -8.78
CA LYS A 27 -12.05 -13.79 -9.06
C LYS A 27 -12.09 -13.10 -10.43
N GLY A 28 -11.05 -13.25 -11.25
CA GLY A 28 -10.94 -12.55 -12.53
C GLY A 28 -10.60 -11.07 -12.40
N GLU A 29 -10.10 -10.61 -11.23
CA GLU A 29 -9.80 -9.20 -10.99
C GLU A 29 -8.37 -8.84 -11.44
N ARG A 30 -8.19 -7.73 -12.17
CA ARG A 30 -6.88 -7.10 -12.45
C ARG A 30 -6.48 -6.21 -11.28
N ILE A 31 -5.23 -6.32 -10.84
CA ILE A 31 -4.73 -5.64 -9.64
C ILE A 31 -3.61 -4.68 -10.00
N GLU A 32 -3.75 -3.44 -9.57
CA GLU A 32 -2.75 -2.39 -9.70
C GLU A 32 -2.54 -1.70 -8.34
N ALA A 33 -1.30 -1.37 -7.99
CA ALA A 33 -0.97 -0.68 -6.75
C ALA A 33 -0.14 0.57 -7.07
N GLU A 34 -0.66 1.73 -6.66
CA GLU A 34 0.09 2.98 -6.67
C GLU A 34 0.85 3.12 -5.36
N PHE A 35 2.15 3.34 -5.46
CA PHE A 35 3.03 3.60 -4.34
C PHE A 35 3.55 5.02 -4.44
N THR A 36 3.41 5.78 -3.36
CA THR A 36 3.89 7.16 -3.25
C THR A 36 4.77 7.32 -2.01
N ILE A 37 5.97 7.88 -2.19
CA ILE A 37 6.81 8.34 -1.08
C ILE A 37 6.20 9.63 -0.54
N CYS A 38 5.84 9.60 0.73
CA CYS A 38 5.47 10.77 1.49
C CYS A 38 6.61 11.16 2.43
N GLU A 39 6.75 12.46 2.70
CA GLU A 39 7.83 13.05 3.49
C GLU A 39 7.22 13.77 4.70
N ASN A 40 7.90 13.75 5.85
CA ASN A 40 7.48 14.48 7.03
C ASN A 40 7.66 15.99 6.82
N PRO A 41 6.60 16.81 6.90
CA PRO A 41 6.73 18.26 6.82
C PRO A 41 7.22 18.90 8.13
N HIS A 42 7.41 18.12 9.21
CA HIS A 42 7.85 18.57 10.54
C HIS A 42 7.02 19.71 11.15
N THR A 43 5.73 19.78 10.82
CA THR A 43 4.79 20.71 11.44
C THR A 43 4.22 20.13 12.73
N THR A 44 3.65 20.98 13.59
CA THR A 44 2.96 20.56 14.82
C THR A 44 1.75 19.65 14.58
N HIS A 45 1.27 19.58 13.35
CA HIS A 45 0.12 18.75 12.95
C HIS A 45 0.50 17.77 11.83
N SER A 46 1.80 17.47 11.67
CA SER A 46 2.20 16.47 10.68
C SER A 46 1.69 15.09 11.09
N LEU A 47 1.30 14.29 10.09
CA LEU A 47 0.82 12.94 10.36
C LEU A 47 1.85 12.10 11.12
N PRO A 48 3.15 12.07 10.75
CA PRO A 48 4.14 11.29 11.49
C PRO A 48 4.29 11.70 12.95
N ARG A 49 4.22 13.00 13.24
CA ARG A 49 4.24 13.51 14.61
C ARG A 49 3.01 13.05 15.38
N LEU A 50 1.81 13.23 14.82
CA LEU A 50 0.57 12.79 15.47
C LEU A 50 0.56 11.27 15.68
N TRP A 51 1.11 10.49 14.76
CA TRP A 51 1.22 9.04 14.92
C TRP A 51 2.12 8.66 16.10
N HIS A 52 3.29 9.30 16.21
CA HIS A 52 4.22 9.08 17.31
C HIS A 52 3.65 9.52 18.66
N GLU A 53 3.10 10.75 18.75
CA GLU A 53 2.51 11.29 19.98
C GLU A 53 1.34 10.43 20.50
N ASN A 54 0.61 9.76 19.60
CA ASN A 54 -0.48 8.85 19.97
C ASN A 54 -0.03 7.38 20.12
N GLY A 55 1.27 7.09 20.02
CA GLY A 55 1.84 5.76 20.25
C GLY A 55 1.56 4.74 19.14
N TYR A 56 1.17 5.19 17.94
CA TYR A 56 0.96 4.32 16.78
C TYR A 56 2.28 3.91 16.09
N THR A 57 3.31 4.75 16.22
CA THR A 57 4.68 4.49 15.76
C THR A 57 5.66 4.74 16.90
N ASP A 58 6.73 3.97 16.94
CA ASP A 58 7.80 4.06 17.95
C ASP A 58 8.66 5.34 17.81
N ARG A 59 8.67 5.92 16.62
CA ARG A 59 9.30 7.21 16.29
C ARG A 59 8.47 8.02 15.29
N GLU A 60 8.83 9.28 15.12
CA GLU A 60 8.38 10.06 13.95
C GLU A 60 9.05 9.52 12.68
N LEU A 61 8.25 9.14 11.70
CA LEU A 61 8.76 8.68 10.39
C LEU A 61 9.15 9.90 9.54
N GLU A 62 10.37 9.89 9.00
CA GLU A 62 10.84 10.90 8.03
C GLU A 62 10.19 10.72 6.67
N THR A 63 9.96 9.47 6.28
CA THR A 63 9.25 9.10 5.06
C THR A 63 8.37 7.89 5.29
N TRP A 64 7.33 7.72 4.48
CA TRP A 64 6.52 6.50 4.48
C TRP A 64 5.96 6.21 3.09
N TRP A 65 5.63 4.94 2.84
CA TRP A 65 4.89 4.56 1.65
C TRP A 65 3.38 4.81 1.85
N SER A 66 2.82 5.74 1.09
CA SER A 66 1.37 5.78 0.85
C SER A 66 1.03 4.80 -0.27
N VAL A 67 -0.02 4.01 -0.08
CA VAL A 67 -0.40 2.93 -0.99
C VAL A 67 -1.88 3.04 -1.31
N THR A 68 -2.21 2.96 -2.60
CA THR A 68 -3.58 2.77 -3.09
C THR A 68 -3.61 1.52 -3.95
N VAL A 69 -4.59 0.65 -3.75
CA VAL A 69 -4.75 -0.58 -4.56
C VAL A 69 -6.06 -0.51 -5.33
N TYR A 70 -5.93 -0.57 -6.64
CA TYR A 70 -7.02 -0.58 -7.61
C TYR A 70 -7.29 -2.02 -8.04
N CYS A 71 -8.56 -2.42 -7.92
CA CYS A 71 -9.02 -3.75 -8.28
C CYS A 71 -10.13 -3.59 -9.33
N TYR A 72 -9.86 -4.02 -10.56
CA TYR A 72 -10.79 -3.96 -11.69
C TYR A 72 -11.42 -5.33 -11.88
N ASP A 73 -12.75 -5.40 -11.90
CA ASP A 73 -13.45 -6.65 -12.26
C ASP A 73 -13.52 -6.83 -13.79
N GLU A 74 -14.17 -7.91 -14.24
CA GLU A 74 -14.34 -8.22 -15.66
C GLU A 74 -15.11 -7.15 -16.46
N ASN A 75 -15.84 -6.27 -15.78
CA ASN A 75 -16.57 -5.15 -16.38
C ASN A 75 -15.80 -3.83 -16.27
N ASP A 76 -14.51 -3.90 -15.92
CA ASP A 76 -13.59 -2.76 -15.68
C ASP A 76 -14.07 -1.83 -14.55
N VAL A 77 -14.93 -2.32 -13.65
CA VAL A 77 -15.37 -1.55 -12.48
C VAL A 77 -14.28 -1.58 -11.42
N CYS A 78 -13.69 -0.41 -11.17
CA CYS A 78 -12.64 -0.25 -10.17
C CYS A 78 -13.20 -0.16 -8.74
N ARG A 79 -12.60 -0.92 -7.81
CA ARG A 79 -12.88 -0.87 -6.38
C ARG A 79 -11.58 -0.85 -5.58
N ALA A 80 -11.57 -0.14 -4.46
CA ALA A 80 -10.45 -0.17 -3.51
C ALA A 80 -10.52 -1.45 -2.66
N LYS A 81 -9.57 -2.38 -2.88
CA LYS A 81 -9.46 -3.67 -2.16
C LYS A 81 -7.99 -4.01 -1.91
N TYR A 82 -7.73 -4.96 -1.02
CA TYR A 82 -6.40 -5.56 -0.81
C TYR A 82 -5.29 -4.61 -0.32
N ASN A 83 -5.60 -3.35 -0.01
CA ASN A 83 -4.63 -2.40 0.53
C ASN A 83 -4.16 -2.82 1.95
N PRO A 84 -2.86 -3.08 2.18
CA PRO A 84 -2.33 -3.49 3.48
C PRO A 84 -2.44 -2.40 4.55
N THR A 85 -2.34 -1.13 4.13
CA THR A 85 -2.29 0.04 5.01
C THR A 85 -3.68 0.48 5.47
N ALA A 86 -4.75 -0.17 5.00
CA ALA A 86 -6.13 0.09 5.40
C ALA A 86 -6.74 -1.12 6.10
N LYS A 87 -7.46 -0.87 7.19
CA LYS A 87 -8.31 -1.87 7.88
C LYS A 87 -9.66 -1.27 8.25
N LYS A 88 -10.67 -2.12 8.45
CA LYS A 88 -11.95 -1.69 8.99
C LYS A 88 -11.76 -1.13 10.40
N GLY A 89 -12.32 0.04 10.67
CA GLY A 89 -12.44 0.68 11.97
C GLY A 89 -13.91 0.98 12.30
N GLY A 90 -14.14 1.85 13.28
CA GLY A 90 -15.49 2.13 13.80
C GLY A 90 -16.49 2.63 12.76
N ALA A 91 -16.16 3.72 12.05
CA ALA A 91 -17.05 4.38 11.09
C ALA A 91 -16.61 4.25 9.61
N GLY A 92 -15.64 3.38 9.32
CA GLY A 92 -15.08 3.27 7.97
C GLY A 92 -13.73 2.55 7.95
N TYR A 93 -12.83 2.99 7.07
CA TYR A 93 -11.46 2.51 7.05
C TYR A 93 -10.55 3.43 7.84
N VAL A 94 -9.61 2.83 8.57
CA VAL A 94 -8.53 3.51 9.31
C VAL A 94 -7.20 2.96 8.86
N LEU A 95 -6.13 3.70 9.14
CA LEU A 95 -4.77 3.20 8.88
C LEU A 95 -4.50 1.93 9.70
N ASN A 96 -3.86 0.98 9.04
CA ASN A 96 -3.28 -0.18 9.68
C ASN A 96 -1.80 0.06 9.92
N PHE A 97 -1.45 0.51 11.12
CA PHE A 97 -0.07 0.88 11.48
C PHE A 97 0.93 -0.28 11.41
N ASP A 98 0.47 -1.53 11.45
CA ASP A 98 1.31 -2.71 11.15
C ASP A 98 1.93 -2.66 9.74
N TRP A 99 1.34 -1.86 8.83
CA TRP A 99 1.77 -1.68 7.45
C TRP A 99 2.04 -0.22 7.07
N VAL A 100 2.07 0.69 8.04
CA VAL A 100 2.59 2.06 7.81
C VAL A 100 4.10 1.99 7.96
N LEU A 101 4.80 1.83 6.84
CA LEU A 101 6.23 1.54 6.82
C LEU A 101 7.03 2.69 6.20
N GLU A 102 8.26 2.86 6.68
CA GLU A 102 9.22 3.80 6.11
C GLU A 102 9.47 3.54 4.62
N ALA A 103 9.69 4.60 3.83
CA ALA A 103 9.77 4.55 2.38
C ALA A 103 11.10 3.96 1.86
N THR A 104 11.38 2.71 2.23
CA THR A 104 12.58 1.96 1.81
C THR A 104 12.25 0.93 0.73
N PRO A 105 13.23 0.50 -0.10
CA PRO A 105 13.02 -0.59 -1.06
C PRO A 105 12.61 -1.92 -0.40
N GLU A 106 13.14 -2.22 0.79
CA GLU A 106 12.78 -3.43 1.54
C GLU A 106 11.31 -3.41 1.96
N ASN A 107 10.83 -2.29 2.51
CA ASN A 107 9.45 -2.16 2.94
C ASN A 107 8.48 -2.08 1.76
N LEU A 108 8.91 -1.54 0.61
CA LEU A 108 8.16 -1.63 -0.64
C LEU A 108 7.94 -3.10 -1.02
N GLY A 109 8.97 -3.94 -0.91
CA GLY A 109 8.88 -5.39 -1.11
C GLY A 109 7.83 -6.02 -0.19
N LYS A 110 7.91 -5.76 1.12
CA LYS A 110 6.94 -6.25 2.11
C LYS A 110 5.49 -5.86 1.77
N LEU A 111 5.27 -4.59 1.42
CA LEU A 111 3.94 -4.10 1.02
C LEU A 111 3.44 -4.80 -0.25
N SER A 112 4.32 -4.95 -1.25
CA SER A 112 3.99 -5.62 -2.50
C SER A 112 3.63 -7.10 -2.28
N ASP A 113 4.39 -7.80 -1.43
CA ASP A 113 4.14 -9.21 -1.11
C ASP A 113 2.82 -9.37 -0.36
N GLU A 114 2.49 -8.47 0.56
CA GLU A 114 1.23 -8.50 1.28
C GLU A 114 0.02 -8.18 0.38
N ILE A 115 0.17 -7.24 -0.57
CA ILE A 115 -0.85 -6.99 -1.59
C ILE A 115 -1.07 -8.26 -2.42
N ALA A 116 0.02 -8.88 -2.90
CA ALA A 116 -0.04 -10.11 -3.66
C ALA A 116 -0.72 -11.24 -2.87
N ARG A 117 -0.34 -11.42 -1.60
CA ARG A 117 -0.96 -12.41 -0.71
C ARG A 117 -2.45 -12.14 -0.52
N ARG A 118 -2.86 -10.90 -0.28
CA ARG A 118 -4.29 -10.55 -0.10
C ARG A 118 -5.11 -10.72 -1.37
N ALA A 119 -4.52 -10.44 -2.53
CA ALA A 119 -5.24 -10.41 -3.78
C ALA A 119 -5.25 -11.77 -4.51
N PHE A 120 -4.18 -12.57 -4.41
CA PHE A 120 -3.96 -13.77 -5.21
C PHE A 120 -3.89 -15.07 -4.41
N ALA A 121 -3.85 -15.04 -3.06
CA ALA A 121 -3.99 -16.26 -2.29
C ALA A 121 -5.39 -16.86 -2.50
N ALA A 122 -5.43 -18.16 -2.78
CA ALA A 122 -6.65 -18.94 -2.99
C ALA A 122 -7.39 -19.20 -1.66
#